data_AF-A0A5P8K4J0-F1
#
_entry.id   AF-A0A5P8K4J0-F1
#
_cell.length_a   1.000
_cell.length_b   1.000
_cell.length_c   1.000
_cell.angle_alpha   90.00
_cell.angle_beta   90.00
_cell.angle_gamma   90.00
#
_symmetry.space_group_name_H-M   'P 1'
#
loop_
_entity.id
_entity.type
_entity.pdbx_description
1 polymer ?
#
loop_
_entity_poly.entity_id
_entity_poly.type
_entity_poly.pdbx_seq_one_letter_code
_entity_poly.pdbx_strand_id
1 'polypeptide(L)'
;MADTLPPFSGDTTTCPKCSHTQAVTRHKAAGEPGSRDPITFGRSPKGERLERECWRCDFVWDEALNPPVEEGEPDSAESPYFANLPDQP
;
A
#
# COMPACT_ATOMS: atom_id res chain seq x y z
N MET A 1 16.97 2.29 12.41
CA MET A 1 15.76 3.12 12.24
C MET A 1 15.02 2.47 11.09
N ALA A 2 13.90 1.78 11.36
CA ALA A 2 13.10 1.25 10.28
C ALA A 2 12.50 2.47 9.56
N ASP A 3 12.92 2.70 8.32
CA ASP A 3 12.31 3.72 7.48
C ASP A 3 10.85 3.27 7.27
N THR A 4 9.91 3.94 7.94
CA THR A 4 8.49 3.57 7.88
C THR A 4 8.01 3.80 6.45
N LEU A 5 7.80 2.71 5.72
CA LEU A 5 7.32 2.78 4.35
C LEU A 5 5.93 3.42 4.29
N PRO A 6 5.62 4.22 3.25
CA PRO A 6 4.29 4.75 3.05
C PRO A 6 3.27 3.62 2.85
N PRO A 7 2.00 3.82 3.21
CA PRO A 7 0.98 2.79 3.08
C PRO A 7 0.80 2.34 1.63
N PHE A 8 0.41 1.08 1.45
CA PHE A 8 0.05 0.55 0.14
C PHE A 8 -1.13 1.33 -0.44
N SER A 9 -0.93 1.96 -1.59
CA SER A 9 -1.94 2.82 -2.23
C SER A 9 -2.80 2.12 -3.29
N GLY A 10 -2.73 0.78 -3.40
CA GLY A 10 -3.46 0.02 -4.42
C GLY A 10 -2.84 0.13 -5.82
N ASP A 11 -3.52 -0.39 -6.85
CA ASP A 11 -2.99 -0.43 -8.21
C ASP A 11 -2.81 0.97 -8.82
N THR A 12 -3.70 1.91 -8.48
CA THR A 12 -3.64 3.31 -8.90
C THR A 12 -2.87 4.14 -7.88
N THR A 13 -1.66 4.57 -8.23
CA THR A 13 -0.86 5.46 -7.39
C THR A 13 -0.45 6.71 -8.17
N THR A 14 -0.29 7.83 -7.48
CA THR A 14 0.17 9.08 -8.08
C THR A 14 1.64 9.28 -7.79
N CYS A 15 2.45 9.50 -8.83
CA CYS A 15 3.87 9.77 -8.66
C CYS A 15 4.07 11.01 -7.78
N PRO A 16 4.80 10.91 -6.65
CA PRO A 16 4.97 12.03 -5.72
C PRO A 16 5.85 13.16 -6.30
N LYS A 17 6.56 12.91 -7.39
CA LYS A 17 7.45 13.88 -8.05
C LYS A 17 6.77 14.68 -9.16
N CYS A 18 5.93 14.04 -9.99
CA CYS A 18 5.37 14.66 -11.20
C CYS A 18 3.85 14.53 -11.34
N SER A 19 3.19 13.94 -10.34
CA SER A 19 1.74 13.74 -10.28
C SER A 19 1.15 12.89 -11.41
N HIS A 20 1.96 12.14 -12.14
CA HIS A 20 1.48 11.17 -13.13
C HIS A 20 0.95 9.90 -12.46
N THR A 21 -0.15 9.35 -12.95
CA THR A 21 -0.92 8.28 -12.29
C THR A 21 -0.50 6.85 -12.67
N GLN A 22 0.53 6.71 -13.51
CA GLN A 22 1.02 5.40 -13.95
C GLN A 22 2.41 5.13 -13.39
N ALA A 23 2.55 3.95 -12.77
CA ALA A 23 3.79 3.44 -12.23
C ALA A 23 3.88 1.91 -12.43
N VAL A 24 5.08 1.39 -12.66
CA VAL A 24 5.37 -0.05 -12.57
C VAL A 24 5.55 -0.40 -11.10
N THR A 25 4.97 -1.50 -10.65
CA THR A 25 5.21 -2.06 -9.31
C THR A 25 6.06 -3.32 -9.41
N ARG A 26 7.11 -3.41 -8.59
CA ARG A 26 7.98 -4.59 -8.45
C ARG A 26 8.06 -4.99 -6.98
N HIS A 27 7.89 -6.26 -6.70
CA HIS A 27 8.15 -6.79 -5.36
C HIS A 27 9.66 -6.87 -5.10
N LYS A 28 10.08 -6.53 -3.88
CA LYS A 28 11.46 -6.63 -3.40
C LYS A 28 11.48 -7.35 -2.06
N ALA A 29 12.12 -8.52 -2.02
CA ALA A 29 12.32 -9.27 -0.79
C ALA A 29 13.26 -8.53 0.17
N ALA A 30 13.22 -8.92 1.44
CA ALA A 30 14.10 -8.36 2.47
C ALA A 30 15.58 -8.56 2.09
N GLY A 31 16.35 -7.48 2.07
CA GLY A 31 17.74 -7.51 1.64
C GLY A 31 17.96 -7.26 0.15
N GLU A 32 16.92 -7.20 -0.68
CA GLU A 32 17.09 -6.90 -2.10
C GLU A 32 17.31 -5.40 -2.36
N PRO A 33 18.30 -5.06 -3.21
CA PRO A 33 18.51 -3.69 -3.65
C PRO A 33 17.35 -3.23 -4.56
N GLY A 34 17.05 -1.94 -4.48
CA GLY A 34 16.15 -1.28 -5.42
C GLY A 34 16.70 -1.29 -6.84
N SER A 35 15.84 -1.10 -7.83
CA SER A 35 16.20 -1.10 -9.25
C SER A 35 17.18 0.01 -9.62
N ARG A 36 17.26 1.07 -8.81
CA ARG A 36 18.18 2.21 -8.98
C ARG A 36 19.27 2.30 -7.92
N ASP A 37 19.31 1.35 -6.98
CA ASP A 37 20.37 1.33 -6.00
C ASP A 37 21.69 0.91 -6.67
N PRO A 38 22.84 1.45 -6.23
CA PRO A 38 24.13 0.99 -6.69
C PRO A 38 24.30 -0.50 -6.36
N ILE A 39 24.92 -1.26 -7.28
CA ILE A 39 25.25 -2.66 -7.02
C ILE A 39 26.26 -2.70 -5.89
N THR A 40 25.78 -3.04 -4.71
CA THR A 40 26.59 -3.26 -3.52
C THR A 40 26.70 -4.76 -3.28
N PHE A 41 27.86 -5.21 -2.82
CA PHE A 41 28.08 -6.62 -2.45
C PHE A 41 27.33 -7.03 -1.16
N GLY A 42 26.59 -6.11 -0.54
CA GLY A 42 25.85 -6.31 0.71
C GLY A 42 24.34 -6.40 0.49
N ARG A 43 23.64 -7.05 1.42
CA ARG A 43 22.17 -7.03 1.48
C ARG A 43 21.72 -5.61 1.83
N SER A 44 20.66 -5.15 1.17
CA SER A 44 20.00 -3.90 1.54
C SER A 44 19.53 -3.98 3.00
N PRO A 45 19.67 -2.92 3.81
CA PRO A 45 19.11 -2.90 5.15
C PRO A 45 17.57 -2.83 5.13
N LYS A 46 16.97 -2.62 3.95
CA LYS A 46 15.53 -2.51 3.77
C LYS A 46 14.85 -3.88 3.88
N GLY A 47 13.70 -3.89 4.56
CA GLY A 47 12.81 -5.04 4.63
C GLY A 47 12.10 -5.32 3.31
N GLU A 48 11.20 -6.30 3.36
CA GLU A 48 10.30 -6.63 2.26
C GLU A 48 9.36 -5.46 1.95
N ARG A 49 9.20 -5.14 0.67
CA ARG A 49 8.49 -3.94 0.21
C ARG A 49 8.06 -4.01 -1.25
N LEU A 50 7.21 -3.07 -1.66
CA LEU A 50 6.90 -2.82 -3.07
C LEU A 50 7.69 -1.62 -3.56
N GLU A 51 8.51 -1.81 -4.59
CA GLU A 51 9.17 -0.71 -5.30
C GLU A 51 8.30 -0.26 -6.47
N ARG A 52 8.11 1.05 -6.61
CA ARG A 52 7.38 1.65 -7.73
C ARG A 52 8.27 2.54 -8.57
N GLU A 53 8.06 2.53 -9.88
CA GLU A 53 8.76 3.36 -10.87
C GLU A 53 7.76 4.11 -11.74
N CYS A 54 7.78 5.45 -11.73
CA CYS A 54 6.87 6.26 -12.55
C CYS A 54 7.16 6.12 -14.04
N TRP A 55 6.13 5.89 -14.86
CA TRP A 55 6.28 5.78 -16.31
C TRP A 55 6.69 7.07 -17.04
N ARG A 56 6.57 8.22 -16.38
CA ARG A 56 6.80 9.53 -17.01
C ARG A 56 8.16 10.14 -16.70
N CYS A 57 8.56 10.13 -15.42
CA CYS A 57 9.79 10.78 -14.95
C CYS A 57 10.78 9.79 -14.33
N ASP A 58 10.45 8.50 -14.41
CA ASP A 58 11.20 7.37 -13.87
C ASP A 58 11.57 7.51 -12.39
N PHE A 59 10.84 8.33 -11.64
CA PHE A 59 11.06 8.44 -10.21
C PHE A 59 10.72 7.11 -9.53
N VAL A 60 11.59 6.65 -8.64
CA VAL A 60 11.44 5.39 -7.91
C VAL A 60 11.17 5.67 -6.43
N TRP A 61 10.18 4.99 -5.86
CA TRP A 61 9.85 5.06 -4.43
C TRP A 61 9.42 3.70 -3.91
N ASP A 62 9.55 3.50 -2.60
CA ASP A 62 9.13 2.27 -1.92
C ASP A 62 7.76 2.49 -1.25
N GLU A 63 6.92 1.45 -1.22
CA GLU A 63 5.65 1.37 -0.48
C GLU A 63 5.60 0.10 0.38
N ALA A 64 4.77 0.15 1.42
CA ALA A 64 4.45 -0.99 2.25
C ALA A 64 3.75 -2.09 1.42
N LEU A 65 3.88 -3.33 1.89
CA LEU A 65 3.07 -4.44 1.38
C LEU A 65 1.60 -4.21 1.73
N ASN A 66 0.70 -4.83 0.95
CA ASN A 66 -0.69 -4.90 1.34
C ASN A 66 -0.79 -5.57 2.73
N PRO A 67 -1.37 -4.92 3.75
CA PRO A 67 -1.60 -5.59 5.02
C PRO A 67 -2.46 -6.84 4.78
N PRO A 68 -2.20 -7.94 5.51
CA PRO A 68 -3.09 -9.09 5.45
C PRO A 68 -4.49 -8.61 5.84
N VAL A 69 -5.48 -8.89 4.99
CA VAL A 69 -6.89 -8.77 5.38
C VAL A 69 -7.09 -9.74 6.53
N GLU A 70 -7.34 -9.24 7.73
CA GLU A 70 -7.86 -10.07 8.81
C GLU A 70 -9.26 -10.52 8.37
N GLU A 71 -9.34 -11.71 7.77
CA GLU A 71 -10.61 -12.38 7.44
C GLU A 71 -11.32 -12.72 8.76
N GLY A 72 -12.07 -11.76 9.31
CA GLY A 72 -12.72 -11.94 10.60
C GLY A 72 -13.56 -10.76 11.07
N GLU A 73 -14.62 -10.42 10.34
CA GLU A 73 -15.97 -10.29 10.91
C GLU A 73 -16.97 -10.21 9.74
N PRO A 74 -17.80 -11.23 9.49
CA PRO A 74 -18.88 -11.10 8.53
C PRO A 74 -19.88 -10.06 9.04
N ASP A 75 -20.10 -9.04 8.22
CA ASP A 75 -21.28 -8.19 8.21
C ASP A 75 -22.54 -9.07 8.22
N SER A 76 -23.19 -9.18 9.37
CA SER A 76 -24.55 -9.71 9.59
C SER A 76 -24.92 -9.36 11.04
N ALA A 77 -25.89 -8.52 11.36
CA ALA A 77 -27.07 -8.15 10.61
C ALA A 77 -27.55 -6.77 11.08
N GLU A 78 -28.13 -6.03 10.13
CA GLU A 78 -29.39 -5.30 10.29
C GLU A 78 -29.69 -4.78 11.70
N SER A 79 -29.58 -3.46 11.88
CA SER A 79 -30.22 -2.77 13.01
C SER A 79 -31.73 -2.95 12.95
N PRO A 80 -32.39 -3.67 13.89
CA PRO A 80 -33.85 -3.74 13.96
C PRO A 80 -34.43 -2.61 14.84
N TYR A 81 -33.63 -1.62 15.26
CA TYR A 81 -34.09 -0.56 16.17
C TYR A 81 -34.98 0.52 15.51
N PHE A 82 -35.49 0.28 14.30
CA PHE A 82 -36.47 1.15 13.63
C PHE A 82 -37.88 0.53 13.48
N ALA A 83 -38.19 -0.56 14.18
CA ALA A 83 -39.50 -1.23 14.09
C ALA A 83 -40.47 -0.95 15.26
N ASN A 84 -40.22 0.03 16.14
CA ASN A 84 -41.17 0.35 17.22
C ASN A 84 -41.23 1.86 17.53
N LEU A 85 -41.83 2.64 16.62
CA LEU A 85 -42.44 3.92 17.00
C LEU A 85 -43.95 3.66 17.12
N PRO A 86 -44.56 3.69 18.33
CA PRO A 86 -46.00 3.74 18.41
C PRO A 86 -46.47 5.09 17.83
N ASP A 87 -47.48 5.00 16.96
CA ASP A 87 -48.29 6.13 16.51
C ASP A 87 -48.79 6.90 17.74
N GLN A 88 -48.19 8.07 18.01
CA GLN A 88 -48.59 8.93 19.11
C GLN A 88 -49.78 9.79 18.63
N PRO A 89 -50.91 9.79 19.35
CA PRO A 89 -52.09 10.60 19.02
C PRO A 89 -51.88 12.10 19.28
#